data_AF-A0A7X5N526-F1
#
_entry.id   AF-A0A7X5N526-F1
#
_cell.length_a   1.000
_cell.length_b   1.000
_cell.length_c   1.000
_cell.angle_alpha   90.00
_cell.angle_beta   90.00
_cell.angle_gamma   90.00
#
_symmetry.space_group_name_H-M   'P 1'
#
loop_
_entity.id
_entity.type
_entity.pdbx_description
1 polymer ?
#
loop_
_entity_poly.entity_id
_entity_poly.type
_entity_poly.pdbx_seq_one_letter_code
_entity_poly.pdbx_strand_id
1 'polypeptide(L)' 'EGDTAPVYIEPNARFRLPADTDRDILMIGPGTGVAPFRGFVQERAETGARGRNWLFFGAQHFNTDFLYQAEWQQALQR' A
#
# COMPACT_ATOMS: atom_id res chain seq x y z
N GLU A 1 12.00 -21.33 9.75
CA GLU A 1 12.45 -20.53 8.59
C GLU A 1 13.23 -21.45 7.67
N GLY A 2 13.11 -21.32 6.34
CA GLY A 2 13.75 -22.20 5.36
C GLY A 2 12.86 -23.31 4.76
N ASP A 3 11.62 -23.45 5.23
CA ASP A 3 10.64 -24.37 4.63
C ASP A 3 10.06 -23.81 3.32
N THR A 4 9.53 -24.71 2.49
CA THR A 4 8.86 -24.33 1.23
C THR A 4 7.35 -24.21 1.41
N ALA A 5 6.73 -23.25 0.73
CA ALA A 5 5.29 -23.09 0.66
C ALA A 5 4.84 -23.07 -0.80
N PRO A 6 3.85 -23.88 -1.21
CA PRO A 6 3.29 -23.81 -2.55
C PRO A 6 2.49 -22.51 -2.69
N VAL A 7 2.83 -21.69 -3.68
CA VAL A 7 2.18 -20.39 -3.94
C VAL A 7 1.86 -20.26 -5.43
N TYR A 8 0.83 -19.48 -5.73
CA TYR A 8 0.49 -19.06 -7.08
C TYR A 8 -0.05 -17.62 -7.04
N ILE A 9 -0.09 -16.97 -8.21
CA ILE A 9 -0.60 -15.61 -8.33
C ILE A 9 -2.04 -15.67 -8.85
N GLU A 10 -2.97 -15.04 -8.14
CA GLU A 10 -4.32 -14.79 -8.63
C GLU A 10 -4.42 -13.34 -9.15
N PRO A 11 -4.50 -13.13 -10.48
CA PRO A 11 -4.49 -11.78 -11.05
C PRO A 11 -5.82 -11.06 -10.80
N ASN A 12 -5.75 -9.82 -10.30
CA ASN A 12 -6.91 -8.94 -10.21
C ASN A 12 -6.77 -7.76 -11.18
N ALA A 13 -7.50 -7.77 -12.29
CA ALA A 13 -7.47 -6.68 -13.27
C ALA A 13 -8.24 -5.43 -12.82
N ARG A 14 -9.15 -5.56 -11.84
CA ARG A 14 -10.02 -4.47 -11.36
C ARG A 14 -9.40 -3.67 -10.21
N PHE A 15 -8.31 -4.16 -9.62
CA PHE A 15 -7.62 -3.53 -8.51
C PHE A 15 -6.18 -3.23 -8.90
N ARG A 16 -5.96 -2.12 -9.59
CA ARG A 16 -4.69 -1.68 -10.15
C ARG A 16 -4.51 -0.18 -9.96
N LEU A 17 -3.26 0.27 -9.99
CA LEU A 17 -2.97 1.69 -10.12
C LEU A 17 -3.48 2.23 -11.47
N PRO A 18 -3.89 3.51 -11.53
CA PRO A 18 -4.12 4.19 -12.80
C PRO A 18 -2.87 4.15 -13.68
N ALA A 19 -3.04 4.00 -14.99
CA ALA A 19 -1.93 4.07 -15.94
C ALA A 19 -1.29 5.48 -15.99
N ASP A 20 -2.10 6.51 -15.72
CA ASP A 20 -1.67 7.89 -15.56
C ASP A 20 -1.02 8.09 -14.18
N THR A 21 0.31 8.24 -14.15
CA THR A 21 1.10 8.36 -12.92
C THR A 21 0.92 9.72 -12.22
N ASP A 22 0.37 10.71 -12.90
CA ASP A 22 0.01 12.00 -12.32
C ASP A 22 -1.39 11.96 -11.68
N ARG A 23 -2.13 10.86 -11.85
CA ARG A 23 -3.44 10.70 -11.23
C ARG A 23 -3.33 10.53 -9.72
N ASP A 24 -4.04 11.37 -8.99
CA ASP A 24 -4.23 11.22 -7.55
C ASP A 24 -4.96 9.91 -7.23
N ILE A 25 -4.59 9.26 -6.11
CA ILE A 25 -5.28 8.08 -5.61
C ILE A 25 -5.71 8.26 -4.15
N LEU A 26 -6.88 7.71 -3.85
CA LEU A 26 -7.45 7.60 -2.52
C LEU A 26 -7.54 6.12 -2.14
N MET A 27 -6.90 5.76 -1.04
CA MET A 27 -6.79 4.40 -0.53
C MET A 27 -7.49 4.35 0.83
N ILE A 28 -8.44 3.43 1.00
CA ILE A 28 -9.21 3.27 2.24
C ILE A 28 -9.11 1.80 2.64
N GLY A 29 -8.37 1.51 3.71
CA GLY A 29 -8.04 0.14 4.09
C GLY A 29 -7.74 0.01 5.58
N PRO A 30 -8.74 -0.28 6.43
CA PRO A 30 -8.52 -0.56 7.84
C PRO A 30 -7.92 -1.95 8.06
N GLY A 31 -7.12 -2.10 9.12
CA GLY A 31 -6.47 -3.35 9.50
C GLY A 31 -5.69 -3.98 8.34
N THR A 32 -5.88 -5.28 8.11
CA THR A 32 -5.21 -6.01 7.03
C THR A 32 -5.64 -5.56 5.63
N GLY A 33 -6.74 -4.80 5.50
CA GLY A 33 -7.16 -4.17 4.24
C GLY A 33 -6.14 -3.16 3.69
N VAL A 34 -5.14 -2.76 4.48
CA VAL A 34 -4.03 -1.91 4.04
C VAL A 34 -3.01 -2.62 3.13
N ALA A 35 -2.99 -3.95 3.14
CA ALA A 35 -1.95 -4.76 2.49
C ALA A 35 -1.68 -4.41 1.02
N PRO A 36 -2.68 -4.26 0.12
CA PRO A 36 -2.38 -3.96 -1.28
C PRO A 36 -1.93 -2.51 -1.49
N PHE A 37 -2.31 -1.59 -0.60
CA PHE A 37 -1.90 -0.19 -0.67
C PHE A 37 -0.42 0.01 -0.34
N ARG A 38 0.18 -0.88 0.45
CA ARG A 38 1.63 -0.93 0.64
C ARG A 38 2.33 -1.14 -0.70
N GLY A 39 1.86 -2.08 -1.51
CA GLY A 39 2.38 -2.31 -2.86
C GLY A 39 2.16 -1.11 -3.79
N PHE A 40 1.00 -0.44 -3.70
CA PHE A 40 0.73 0.76 -4.51
C PHE A 40 1.67 1.92 -4.20
N VAL A 41 1.93 2.20 -2.92
CA VAL A 41 2.87 3.26 -2.52
C VAL A 41 4.29 2.92 -2.95
N GLN A 42 4.71 1.66 -2.81
CA GLN A 42 6.03 1.20 -3.28
C GLN A 42 6.19 1.37 -4.80
N GLU A 43 5.22 0.91 -5.58
CA GLU A 43 5.23 1.04 -7.05
C GLU A 43 5.28 2.51 -7.49
N ARG A 44 4.46 3.37 -6.88
CA ARG A 44 4.45 4.81 -7.20
C ARG A 44 5.74 5.51 -6.84
N ALA A 45 6.38 5.09 -5.75
CA ALA A 45 7.69 5.61 -5.38
C ALA A 45 8.77 5.19 -6.39
N GLU A 46 8.78 3.93 -6.82
CA GLU A 46 9.80 3.46 -7.78
C GLU A 46 9.58 3.97 -9.21
N THR A 47 8.33 4.18 -9.61
CA THR A 47 8.00 4.74 -10.93
C THR A 47 8.09 6.27 -10.98
N GLY A 48 8.37 6.94 -9.86
CA GLY A 48 8.43 8.40 -9.78
C GLY A 48 7.07 9.09 -10.04
N ALA A 49 5.97 8.43 -9.70
CA ALA A 49 4.62 8.94 -9.91
C ALA A 49 4.37 10.22 -9.09
N ARG A 50 3.84 11.27 -9.75
CA ARG A 50 3.70 12.60 -9.14
C ARG A 50 2.30 12.88 -8.57
N GLY A 51 1.30 12.09 -8.96
CA GLY A 51 -0.03 12.24 -8.39
C GLY A 51 -0.01 11.96 -6.88
N ARG A 52 -0.90 12.62 -6.16
CA ARG A 52 -0.98 12.56 -4.70
C ARG A 52 -1.51 11.21 -4.23
N ASN A 53 -1.02 10.78 -3.08
CA ASN A 53 -1.46 9.56 -2.42
C ASN A 53 -2.15 9.93 -1.10
N TRP A 54 -3.41 9.52 -0.94
CA TRP A 54 -4.11 9.60 0.34
C TRP A 54 -4.42 8.21 0.86
N LEU A 55 -4.05 7.95 2.11
CA LEU A 55 -4.36 6.71 2.80
C LEU A 55 -5.22 7.01 4.04
N PHE A 56 -6.40 6.41 4.08
CA PHE A 56 -7.24 6.34 5.26
C PHE A 56 -7.07 4.95 5.87
N PHE A 57 -6.27 4.90 6.93
CA PHE A 57 -6.03 3.71 7.73
C PHE A 57 -6.78 3.78 9.05
N GLY A 58 -7.24 2.63 9.55
CA GLY A 58 -7.88 2.51 10.85
C GLY A 58 -7.56 1.18 11.48
N ALA A 59 -7.29 1.19 12.78
CA ALA A 59 -7.10 0.00 13.61
C ALA A 59 -7.61 0.28 15.04
N GLN A 60 -7.63 -0.74 15.90
CA GLN A 60 -8.19 -0.60 17.25
C GLN A 60 -7.31 0.28 18.15
N HIS A 61 -5.99 0.04 18.16
CA HIS A 61 -5.05 0.79 18.99
C HIS A 61 -3.86 1.31 18.17
N PHE A 62 -3.57 2.60 18.32
CA PHE A 62 -2.46 3.25 17.62
C PHE A 62 -1.09 2.61 17.94
N ASN A 63 -0.83 2.28 19.20
CA ASN A 63 0.49 1.82 19.65
C ASN A 63 0.82 0.37 19.29
N THR A 64 -0.18 -0.46 18.95
CA THR A 64 0.02 -1.90 18.71
C THR A 64 -0.41 -2.33 17.31
N ASP A 65 -1.38 -1.62 16.71
CA ASP A 65 -2.06 -2.10 15.51
C ASP A 65 -1.79 -1.20 14.29
N PHE A 66 -0.89 -0.22 14.40
CA PHE A 66 -0.50 0.61 13.27
C PHE A 66 0.45 -0.14 12.33
N LEU A 67 -0.14 -1.01 11.51
CA LEU A 67 0.56 -1.84 10.53
C LEU A 67 1.41 -0.97 9.59
N TYR A 68 2.69 -1.32 9.46
CA TYR A 68 3.67 -0.63 8.61
C TYR A 68 3.91 0.85 8.95
N GLN A 69 3.68 1.28 10.19
CA GLN A 69 3.82 2.68 10.65
C GLN A 69 5.09 3.38 10.13
N ALA A 70 6.26 2.75 10.29
CA ALA A 70 7.52 3.33 9.87
C ALA A 70 7.60 3.56 8.34
N GLU A 71 7.03 2.64 7.54
CA GLU A 71 7.00 2.77 6.09
C GLU A 71 6.10 3.95 5.67
N TRP A 72 4.95 4.14 6.32
CA TRP A 72 4.07 5.29 6.06
C TRP A 72 4.72 6.61 6.42
N GLN A 73 5.42 6.67 7.56
CA GLN A 73 6.16 7.85 7.98
C GLN A 73 7.28 8.18 6.99
N GLN A 74 7.99 7.17 6.48
CA GLN A 74 9.00 7.36 5.44
C GLN A 74 8.39 7.86 4.13
N ALA A 75 7.25 7.30 3.72
CA ALA A 75 6.57 7.69 2.49
C ALA A 75 6.08 9.15 2.53
N LEU A 76 5.73 9.68 3.71
CA LEU A 76 5.35 11.09 3.90
C LEU A 76 6.53 12.07 3.83
N GLN A 77 7.75 11.59 3.98
CA GLN A 77 8.96 12.43 3.97
C GLN A 77 9.58 12.57 2.57
N ARG A 78 9.10 11.78 1.60
CA ARG A 78 9.49 11.85 0.19
C ARG A 78 8.65 12.87 -0.55
#